data_AF-A0A485KK37-F1
#
_entry.id   AF-A0A485KK37-F1
#
_cell.length_a   1.000
_cell.length_b   1.000
_cell.length_c   1.000
_cell.angle_alpha   90.00
_cell.angle_beta   90.00
_cell.angle_gamma   90.00
#
_symmetry.space_group_name_H-M   'P 1'
#
loop_
_entity.id
_entity.type
_entity.pdbx_description
1 polymer ?
#
loop_
_entity_poly.entity_id
_entity_poly.type
_entity_poly.pdbx_seq_one_letter_code
_entity_poly.pdbx_strand_id
1 'polypeptide(L)'
;MKVSSIVLTATAVAFVAAAGATKITPPVQHALDTQNGTVSVVVEFLSSAAFDTDALAALARPDRLNKVTSTLQAAAKESQVHVMQTIVQAMTSNPAIAAQTFFVANRIHVTNAPAVLVAAIAADANVDRIRLPISSGVSTAASVSSDDGDNASVDPAWAVSRIGASAVWADGNRGADIIVGSIDSGVRFTHVALLPAFRGPYGWFDAVGHTAVPVDLDGSGTAAMGVIVSAEHGVAPAASWMACKACSGGRCSEGALTSCAQFMLCPSAPDGSNKVCDHAPHILHNGWATSDDDDSAWFDPVLAAWRAAGIVPVFGTNPLPAPTGAASMSCGSVAGPAASTLVLTAGATNINNSVVASSARGPTKDQRIKPDLVAPGQRVPSTDSRSDAATSTRDGSSFAAAFTAGAAALYLSAYPAATFNDVSLALTRQTDTTDIMPIGLTCGSLSDAYYPNHVAGAGLVSAARALAKAPKTPLPTTPTTTGDDTDDSSMSEPTTARLTTITPPNRTSTRPNTTTTTTTAAPTTTTTHGPEPTTTTAAVLTTPVVTRAPNATRTPRPTSTSVNIGGNSSNVTALDGKFSHDGNGTIVAPETGKDPVTTTDAATSSDEADDDDADDRPWFPFFG
;
A
#
# COMPACT_ATOMS: atom_id res chain seq x y z
N MET A 1 54.52 -38.68 -21.56
CA MET A 1 53.20 -38.06 -21.86
C MET A 1 52.68 -37.40 -20.57
N LYS A 2 52.78 -36.07 -20.49
CA LYS A 2 52.25 -35.24 -19.40
C LYS A 2 51.55 -34.05 -20.07
N VAL A 3 50.27 -34.20 -20.41
CA VAL A 3 49.34 -33.08 -20.70
C VAL A 3 47.92 -33.65 -20.53
N SER A 4 47.23 -33.36 -19.42
CA SER A 4 45.75 -33.34 -19.31
C SER A 4 45.32 -33.15 -17.85
N SER A 5 45.42 -31.93 -17.31
CA SER A 5 44.75 -31.58 -16.04
C SER A 5 44.35 -30.10 -15.93
N ILE A 6 44.32 -29.31 -17.02
CA ILE A 6 44.07 -27.85 -16.96
C ILE A 6 42.73 -27.41 -17.61
N VAL A 7 41.90 -28.32 -18.12
CA VAL A 7 40.69 -27.92 -18.88
C VAL A 7 39.38 -28.03 -18.09
N LEU A 8 39.38 -28.55 -16.84
CA LEU A 8 38.12 -28.77 -16.11
C LEU A 8 37.69 -27.62 -15.18
N THR A 9 38.53 -26.62 -14.93
CA THR A 9 38.19 -25.49 -14.04
C THR A 9 37.60 -24.29 -14.79
N ALA A 10 37.92 -24.08 -16.07
CA ALA A 10 37.38 -22.97 -16.85
C ALA A 10 35.89 -23.15 -17.20
N THR A 11 35.44 -24.39 -17.42
CA THR A 11 34.05 -24.69 -17.82
C THR A 11 33.07 -24.55 -16.66
N ALA A 12 33.48 -24.86 -15.42
CA ALA A 12 32.64 -24.68 -14.23
C ALA A 12 32.48 -23.19 -13.85
N VAL A 13 33.55 -22.40 -13.98
CA VAL A 13 33.49 -20.94 -13.75
C VAL A 13 32.65 -20.24 -14.82
N ALA A 14 32.74 -20.66 -16.08
CA ALA A 14 31.90 -20.13 -17.16
C ALA A 14 30.41 -20.48 -16.99
N PHE A 15 30.07 -21.67 -16.48
CA PHE A 15 28.69 -22.06 -16.21
C PHE A 15 28.07 -21.29 -15.03
N VAL A 16 28.83 -21.04 -13.96
CA VAL A 16 28.38 -20.22 -12.83
C VAL A 16 28.21 -18.75 -13.24
N ALA A 17 29.13 -18.21 -14.05
CA ALA A 17 29.00 -16.85 -14.60
C ALA A 17 27.78 -16.70 -15.53
N ALA A 18 27.50 -17.72 -16.37
CA ALA A 18 26.32 -17.73 -17.24
C ALA A 18 25.00 -17.88 -16.47
N ALA A 19 24.98 -18.64 -15.36
CA ALA A 19 23.80 -18.78 -14.50
C ALA A 19 23.53 -17.55 -13.62
N GLY A 20 24.57 -16.80 -13.24
CA GLY A 20 24.41 -15.50 -12.56
C GLY A 20 23.87 -14.41 -13.49
N ALA A 21 24.30 -14.41 -14.76
CA ALA A 21 23.84 -13.43 -15.76
C ALA A 21 22.33 -13.50 -16.04
N THR A 22 21.67 -14.65 -15.83
CA THR A 22 20.23 -14.78 -16.05
C THR A 22 19.37 -14.15 -14.95
N LYS A 23 19.94 -13.86 -13.77
CA LYS A 23 19.23 -13.22 -12.65
C LYS A 23 19.23 -11.70 -12.72
N ILE A 24 20.18 -11.13 -13.44
CA ILE A 24 20.27 -9.69 -13.69
C ILE A 24 19.31 -9.34 -14.83
N THR A 25 18.31 -8.52 -14.54
CA THR A 25 17.34 -8.13 -15.57
C THR A 25 17.97 -7.23 -16.64
N PRO A 26 17.48 -7.26 -17.90
CA PRO A 26 18.04 -6.43 -18.97
C PRO A 26 18.12 -4.92 -18.66
N PRO A 27 17.13 -4.30 -17.98
CA PRO A 27 17.23 -2.88 -17.58
C PRO A 27 18.39 -2.60 -16.61
N VAL A 28 18.70 -3.52 -15.69
CA VAL A 28 19.84 -3.38 -14.78
C VAL A 28 21.15 -3.45 -15.55
N GLN A 29 21.28 -4.42 -16.46
CA GLN A 29 22.48 -4.54 -17.30
C GLN A 29 22.67 -3.27 -18.14
N HIS A 30 21.60 -2.77 -18.77
CA HIS A 30 21.65 -1.53 -19.55
C HIS A 30 22.07 -0.32 -18.70
N ALA A 31 21.55 -0.19 -17.47
CA ALA A 31 21.94 0.89 -16.57
C ALA A 31 23.42 0.81 -16.18
N LEU A 32 23.94 -0.40 -15.90
CA LEU A 32 25.37 -0.61 -15.62
C LEU A 32 26.26 -0.20 -16.80
N ASP A 33 25.84 -0.51 -18.03
CA ASP A 33 26.60 -0.20 -19.24
C ASP A 33 26.59 1.30 -19.59
N THR A 34 25.60 2.06 -19.11
CA THR A 34 25.35 3.45 -19.53
C THR A 34 25.53 4.51 -18.43
N GLN A 35 25.44 4.16 -17.15
CA GLN A 35 25.41 5.12 -16.02
C GLN A 35 26.67 5.07 -15.13
N ASN A 36 27.84 5.36 -15.70
CA ASN A 36 29.12 5.43 -14.97
C ASN A 36 29.48 4.16 -14.16
N GLY A 37 28.85 3.01 -14.47
CA GLY A 37 29.18 1.71 -13.87
C GLY A 37 28.55 1.40 -12.50
N THR A 38 27.64 2.25 -11.99
CA THR A 38 26.89 2.00 -10.74
C THR A 38 25.38 2.14 -10.95
N VAL A 39 24.59 1.40 -10.17
CA VAL A 39 23.12 1.37 -10.31
C VAL A 39 22.44 1.15 -8.95
N SER A 40 21.21 1.64 -8.78
CA SER A 40 20.35 1.23 -7.65
C SER A 40 19.50 0.03 -8.05
N VAL A 41 19.49 -1.02 -7.23
CA VAL A 41 18.82 -2.30 -7.52
C VAL A 41 17.98 -2.79 -6.35
N VAL A 42 16.99 -3.61 -6.68
CA VAL A 42 16.25 -4.45 -5.74
C VAL A 42 16.66 -5.90 -5.99
N VAL A 43 17.13 -6.55 -4.92
CA VAL A 43 17.49 -7.97 -4.88
C VAL A 43 16.31 -8.73 -4.28
N GLU A 44 15.73 -9.63 -5.06
CA GLU A 44 14.63 -10.52 -4.67
C GLU A 44 15.17 -11.92 -4.43
N PHE A 45 14.65 -12.58 -3.39
CA PHE A 45 15.12 -13.89 -2.92
C PHE A 45 14.09 -14.98 -3.22
N LEU A 46 14.57 -16.21 -3.46
CA LEU A 46 13.74 -17.37 -3.82
C LEU A 46 12.77 -17.80 -2.71
N SER A 47 13.18 -17.64 -1.45
CA SER A 47 12.37 -18.07 -0.32
C SER A 47 11.20 -17.09 -0.09
N SER A 48 9.98 -17.61 -0.16
CA SER A 48 8.78 -16.93 0.32
C SER A 48 8.24 -17.67 1.53
N ALA A 49 7.88 -16.93 2.58
CA ALA A 49 7.17 -17.52 3.70
C ALA A 49 5.76 -17.90 3.25
N ALA A 50 5.42 -19.18 3.37
CA ALA A 50 4.05 -19.66 3.17
C ALA A 50 3.29 -19.62 4.50
N PHE A 51 2.02 -19.21 4.45
CA PHE A 51 1.17 -19.11 5.63
C PHE A 51 -0.06 -20.00 5.48
N ASP A 52 -0.34 -20.77 6.53
CA ASP A 52 -1.67 -21.34 6.73
C ASP A 52 -2.57 -20.24 7.31
N THR A 53 -3.40 -19.65 6.45
CA THR A 53 -4.27 -18.52 6.82
C THR A 53 -5.34 -18.91 7.82
N ASP A 54 -5.79 -20.17 7.82
CA ASP A 54 -6.86 -20.64 8.70
C ASP A 54 -6.28 -20.88 10.09
N ALA A 55 -5.11 -21.50 10.18
CA ALA A 55 -4.38 -21.64 11.44
C ALA A 55 -4.03 -20.27 12.05
N LEU A 56 -3.60 -19.31 11.23
CA LEU A 56 -3.32 -17.94 11.70
C LEU A 56 -4.57 -17.18 12.13
N ALA A 57 -5.71 -17.38 11.46
CA ALA A 57 -6.97 -16.73 11.82
C ALA A 57 -7.52 -17.21 13.18
N ALA A 58 -7.14 -18.41 13.63
CA ALA A 58 -7.50 -18.93 14.95
C ALA A 58 -6.70 -18.32 16.12
N LEU A 59 -5.59 -17.63 15.83
CA LEU A 59 -4.76 -16.98 16.85
C LEU A 59 -5.36 -15.64 17.29
N ALA A 60 -5.11 -15.26 18.55
CA ALA A 60 -5.33 -13.89 18.98
C ALA A 60 -4.50 -12.93 18.11
N ARG A 61 -5.03 -11.73 17.84
CA ARG A 61 -4.41 -10.79 16.90
C ARG A 61 -2.93 -10.46 17.22
N PRO A 62 -2.54 -10.17 18.48
CA PRO A 62 -1.13 -10.01 18.87
C PRO A 62 -0.25 -11.21 18.47
N ASP A 63 -0.66 -12.42 18.82
CA ASP A 63 0.08 -13.64 18.52
C ASP A 63 0.20 -13.89 17.02
N ARG A 64 -0.87 -13.61 16.27
CA ARG A 64 -0.90 -13.68 14.81
C ARG A 64 0.12 -12.73 14.18
N LEU A 65 0.15 -11.47 14.61
CA LEU A 65 1.09 -10.46 14.13
C LEU A 65 2.54 -10.83 14.42
N ASN A 66 2.82 -11.26 15.65
CA ASN A 66 4.15 -11.70 16.06
C ASN A 66 4.58 -12.96 15.32
N LYS A 67 3.67 -13.92 15.10
CA LYS A 67 3.95 -15.15 14.34
C LYS A 67 4.29 -14.87 12.87
N VAL A 68 3.49 -14.04 12.19
CA VAL A 68 3.75 -13.65 10.80
C VAL A 68 5.07 -12.91 10.69
N THR A 69 5.27 -11.91 11.56
CA THR A 69 6.49 -11.09 11.55
C THR A 69 7.75 -11.91 11.81
N SER A 70 7.76 -12.75 12.86
CA SER A 70 8.91 -13.59 13.18
C SER A 70 9.22 -14.62 12.08
N THR A 71 8.19 -15.18 11.44
CA THR A 71 8.37 -16.10 10.30
C THR A 71 9.04 -15.40 9.12
N LEU A 72 8.58 -14.19 8.76
CA LEU A 72 9.18 -13.39 7.68
C LEU A 72 10.61 -12.96 8.01
N GLN A 73 10.86 -12.53 9.25
CA GLN A 73 12.19 -12.15 9.72
C GLN A 73 13.16 -13.33 9.70
N ALA A 74 12.72 -14.53 10.11
CA ALA A 74 13.54 -15.74 10.06
C ALA A 74 13.88 -16.11 8.61
N ALA A 75 12.89 -16.13 7.71
CA ALA A 75 13.10 -16.42 6.30
C ALA A 75 14.05 -15.41 5.65
N ALA A 76 13.84 -14.10 5.89
CA ALA A 76 14.71 -13.06 5.38
C ALA A 76 16.13 -13.16 5.94
N LYS A 77 16.29 -13.40 7.24
CA LYS A 77 17.62 -13.57 7.86
C LYS A 77 18.38 -14.74 7.24
N GLU A 78 17.70 -15.86 7.03
CA GLU A 78 18.29 -17.06 6.44
C GLU A 78 18.71 -16.82 4.98
N SER A 79 17.84 -16.23 4.15
CA SER A 79 18.12 -16.06 2.72
C SER A 79 19.08 -14.90 2.43
N GLN A 80 19.06 -13.83 3.22
CA GLN A 80 19.77 -12.58 2.94
C GLN A 80 21.21 -12.56 3.46
N VAL A 81 21.59 -13.45 4.39
CA VAL A 81 22.85 -13.33 5.15
C VAL A 81 24.11 -13.25 4.26
N HIS A 82 24.24 -14.11 3.25
CA HIS A 82 25.45 -14.16 2.41
C HIS A 82 25.52 -12.97 1.43
N VAL A 83 24.38 -12.58 0.84
CA VAL A 83 24.26 -11.34 0.05
C VAL A 83 24.64 -10.13 0.90
N MET A 84 24.17 -10.05 2.15
CA MET A 84 24.43 -8.92 3.01
C MET A 84 25.91 -8.85 3.46
N GLN A 85 26.56 -10.00 3.70
CA GLN A 85 28.01 -10.06 3.89
C GLN A 85 28.78 -9.53 2.67
N THR A 86 28.35 -9.91 1.46
CA THR A 86 28.94 -9.44 0.20
C THR A 86 28.82 -7.91 0.06
N ILE A 87 27.64 -7.36 0.37
CA ILE A 87 27.40 -5.92 0.32
C ILE A 87 28.24 -5.18 1.38
N VAL A 88 28.26 -5.65 2.63
CA VAL A 88 29.07 -5.02 3.70
C VAL A 88 30.56 -5.02 3.33
N GLN A 89 31.06 -6.10 2.73
CA GLN A 89 32.43 -6.15 2.24
C GLN A 89 32.67 -5.09 1.14
N ALA A 90 31.72 -4.90 0.21
CA ALA A 90 31.85 -3.88 -0.82
C ALA A 90 31.79 -2.45 -0.25
N MET A 91 30.99 -2.20 0.79
CA MET A 91 30.90 -0.91 1.48
C MET A 91 32.23 -0.48 2.09
N THR A 92 33.08 -1.41 2.52
CA THR A 92 34.44 -1.08 3.02
C THR A 92 35.32 -0.42 1.95
N SER A 93 35.10 -0.76 0.68
CA SER A 93 35.87 -0.24 -0.46
C SER A 93 35.18 0.96 -1.12
N ASN A 94 33.86 1.08 -0.97
CA ASN A 94 33.09 2.19 -1.50
C ASN A 94 31.98 2.59 -0.51
N PRO A 95 32.19 3.62 0.32
CA PRO A 95 31.22 4.06 1.32
C PRO A 95 29.95 4.70 0.71
N ALA A 96 29.92 4.95 -0.61
CA ALA A 96 28.71 5.43 -1.28
C ALA A 96 27.65 4.32 -1.47
N ILE A 97 28.03 3.06 -1.32
CA ILE A 97 27.10 1.93 -1.35
C ILE A 97 26.26 1.96 -0.08
N ALA A 98 24.94 1.97 -0.21
CA ALA A 98 24.01 1.80 0.90
C ALA A 98 23.10 0.60 0.63
N ALA A 99 22.62 -0.05 1.68
CA ALA A 99 21.67 -1.13 1.56
C ALA A 99 20.63 -1.13 2.67
N GLN A 100 19.42 -1.52 2.32
CA GLN A 100 18.29 -1.64 3.24
C GLN A 100 17.62 -3.00 3.05
N THR A 101 17.47 -3.73 4.15
CA THR A 101 16.84 -5.05 4.18
C THR A 101 15.36 -4.93 4.50
N PHE A 102 14.52 -5.70 3.81
CA PHE A 102 13.08 -5.76 4.01
C PHE A 102 12.63 -7.19 4.23
N PHE A 103 12.18 -7.49 5.46
CA PHE A 103 11.66 -8.83 5.76
C PHE A 103 10.25 -9.03 5.19
N VAL A 104 9.45 -7.96 5.11
CA VAL A 104 8.04 -8.01 4.69
C VAL A 104 7.85 -8.55 3.26
N ALA A 105 8.84 -8.34 2.38
CA ALA A 105 8.83 -8.79 0.99
C ALA A 105 10.03 -9.70 0.65
N ASN A 106 10.85 -10.03 1.65
CA ASN A 106 12.15 -10.68 1.49
C ASN A 106 13.03 -10.06 0.38
N ARG A 107 13.42 -8.79 0.58
CA ARG A 107 14.19 -8.00 -0.38
C ARG A 107 15.36 -7.28 0.26
N ILE A 108 16.37 -6.97 -0.55
CA ILE A 108 17.40 -5.98 -0.22
C ILE A 108 17.40 -4.91 -1.30
N HIS A 109 17.29 -3.64 -0.90
CA HIS A 109 17.52 -2.51 -1.80
C HIS A 109 18.96 -2.09 -1.64
N VAL A 110 19.69 -1.97 -2.75
CA VAL A 110 21.09 -1.54 -2.77
C VAL A 110 21.20 -0.30 -3.65
N THR A 111 21.76 0.78 -3.13
CA THR A 111 22.03 2.01 -3.88
C THR A 111 23.51 2.10 -4.25
N ASN A 112 23.79 2.71 -5.40
CA ASN A 112 25.16 2.90 -5.93
C ASN A 112 25.96 1.58 -6.08
N ALA A 113 25.30 0.48 -6.39
CA ALA A 113 25.94 -0.82 -6.56
C ALA A 113 26.79 -0.84 -7.85
N PRO A 114 28.11 -1.07 -7.78
CA PRO A 114 28.93 -1.23 -8.98
C PRO A 114 28.66 -2.56 -9.68
N ALA A 115 28.97 -2.65 -10.98
CA ALA A 115 28.78 -3.87 -11.77
C ALA A 115 29.37 -5.14 -11.12
N VAL A 116 30.56 -5.03 -10.50
CA VAL A 116 31.22 -6.14 -9.79
C VAL A 116 30.39 -6.61 -8.59
N LEU A 117 29.78 -5.70 -7.84
CA LEU A 117 28.90 -6.07 -6.72
C LEU A 117 27.62 -6.72 -7.24
N VAL A 118 26.99 -6.17 -8.27
CA VAL A 118 25.77 -6.74 -8.86
C VAL A 118 26.02 -8.18 -9.35
N ALA A 119 27.16 -8.43 -10.02
CA ALA A 119 27.54 -9.77 -10.45
C ALA A 119 27.81 -10.72 -9.26
N ALA A 120 28.45 -10.25 -8.19
CA ALA A 120 28.69 -11.03 -6.98
C ALA A 120 27.39 -11.41 -6.27
N ILE A 121 26.43 -10.47 -6.16
CA ILE A 121 25.09 -10.74 -5.62
C ILE A 121 24.37 -11.77 -6.48
N ALA A 122 24.42 -11.64 -7.81
CA ALA A 122 23.76 -12.57 -8.73
C ALA A 122 24.30 -14.01 -8.63
N ALA A 123 25.56 -14.20 -8.21
CA ALA A 123 26.15 -15.52 -8.02
C ALA A 123 25.61 -16.26 -6.79
N ASP A 124 24.94 -15.57 -5.87
CA ASP A 124 24.35 -16.18 -4.67
C ASP A 124 23.17 -17.10 -5.05
N ALA A 125 23.14 -18.30 -4.46
CA ALA A 125 22.14 -19.32 -4.76
C ALA A 125 20.71 -18.93 -4.30
N ASN A 126 20.58 -18.09 -3.26
CA ASN A 126 19.30 -17.67 -2.70
C ASN A 126 18.67 -16.50 -3.47
N VAL A 127 19.44 -15.80 -4.32
CA VAL A 127 18.93 -14.71 -5.15
C VAL A 127 18.12 -15.27 -6.30
N ASP A 128 16.89 -14.78 -6.44
CA ASP A 128 15.99 -15.07 -7.55
C ASP A 128 16.26 -14.09 -8.70
N ARG A 129 16.18 -12.80 -8.40
CA ARG A 129 16.21 -11.74 -9.41
C ARG A 129 16.83 -10.46 -8.89
N ILE A 130 17.53 -9.74 -9.77
CA ILE A 130 18.04 -8.40 -9.54
C ILE A 130 17.41 -7.46 -10.58
N ARG A 131 16.58 -6.55 -10.10
CA ARG A 131 15.83 -5.59 -10.95
C ARG A 131 16.09 -4.15 -10.52
N LEU A 132 15.73 -3.22 -11.41
CA LEU A 132 15.65 -1.82 -11.02
C LEU A 132 14.49 -1.63 -10.01
N PRO A 133 14.61 -0.69 -9.07
CA PRO A 133 13.47 -0.23 -8.28
C PRO A 133 12.38 0.31 -9.19
N ILE A 134 11.12 0.14 -8.78
CA ILE A 134 9.98 0.79 -9.42
C ILE A 134 10.07 2.30 -9.12
N SER A 135 10.71 3.06 -9.99
CA SER A 135 10.96 4.50 -9.82
C SER A 135 10.18 5.39 -10.78
N SER A 136 9.81 4.88 -11.97
CA SER A 136 8.90 5.54 -12.89
C SER A 136 7.50 5.01 -12.61
N GLY A 137 6.68 5.77 -11.89
CA GLY A 137 5.24 5.57 -11.94
C GLY A 137 4.49 5.50 -10.62
N VAL A 138 5.16 5.33 -9.48
CA VAL A 138 4.41 5.32 -8.23
C VAL A 138 4.14 6.74 -7.76
N SER A 139 2.86 7.08 -7.69
CA SER A 139 2.41 8.41 -7.32
C SER A 139 1.26 8.33 -6.32
N THR A 140 1.10 9.39 -5.54
CA THR A 140 -0.14 9.58 -4.80
C THR A 140 -1.29 9.57 -5.81
N ALA A 141 -2.32 8.79 -5.51
CA ALA A 141 -3.61 8.83 -6.17
C ALA A 141 -4.02 10.30 -6.29
N ALA A 142 -4.07 10.85 -7.51
CA ALA A 142 -4.22 12.29 -7.67
C ALA A 142 -5.43 12.81 -6.89
N SER A 143 -5.15 13.72 -5.97
CA SER A 143 -6.15 14.53 -5.29
C SER A 143 -6.08 15.93 -5.87
N VAL A 144 -7.05 16.30 -6.71
CA VAL A 144 -7.19 17.68 -7.18
C VAL A 144 -8.19 18.41 -6.31
N SER A 145 -7.86 19.64 -5.93
CA SER A 145 -8.83 20.54 -5.31
C SER A 145 -9.88 20.90 -6.35
N SER A 146 -11.15 20.75 -6.01
CA SER A 146 -12.26 21.01 -6.91
C SER A 146 -12.52 22.53 -6.97
N ASP A 147 -11.63 23.30 -7.62
CA ASP A 147 -11.82 24.75 -7.89
C ASP A 147 -12.62 24.97 -9.18
N ASP A 148 -13.75 24.27 -9.32
CA ASP A 148 -14.73 24.60 -10.36
C ASP A 148 -15.73 25.58 -9.74
N GLY A 149 -15.76 26.82 -10.23
CA GLY A 149 -16.50 27.98 -9.70
C GLY A 149 -18.03 27.85 -9.51
N ASP A 150 -18.58 26.63 -9.53
CA ASP A 150 -19.91 26.30 -9.04
C ASP A 150 -19.90 26.17 -7.51
N ASN A 151 -20.04 27.34 -6.89
CA ASN A 151 -20.22 27.59 -5.45
C ASN A 151 -21.56 27.08 -4.90
N ALA A 152 -22.06 25.95 -5.40
CA ALA A 152 -23.15 25.24 -4.76
C ALA A 152 -22.58 24.63 -3.47
N SER A 153 -23.09 25.07 -2.32
CA SER A 153 -22.83 24.50 -1.00
C SER A 153 -23.09 23.00 -1.04
N VAL A 154 -22.04 22.20 -1.24
CA VAL A 154 -22.11 20.75 -1.12
C VAL A 154 -22.30 20.44 0.36
N ASP A 155 -23.38 19.74 0.71
CA ASP A 155 -23.60 19.28 2.09
C ASP A 155 -22.37 18.49 2.56
N PRO A 156 -21.65 18.94 3.59
CA PRO A 156 -20.45 18.26 4.09
C PRO A 156 -20.67 16.78 4.43
N ALA A 157 -21.91 16.38 4.76
CA ALA A 157 -22.27 15.03 5.14
C ALA A 157 -22.79 14.16 3.97
N TRP A 158 -22.88 14.68 2.74
CA TRP A 158 -23.55 13.99 1.63
C TRP A 158 -23.03 12.57 1.42
N ALA A 159 -21.71 12.41 1.42
CA ALA A 159 -21.04 11.15 1.08
C ALA A 159 -21.16 10.11 2.20
N VAL A 160 -21.07 10.56 3.46
CA VAL A 160 -21.32 9.75 4.66
C VAL A 160 -22.74 9.23 4.67
N SER A 161 -23.71 10.12 4.42
CA SER A 161 -25.13 9.79 4.34
C SER A 161 -25.39 8.81 3.19
N ARG A 162 -24.75 9.03 2.03
CA ARG A 162 -24.92 8.21 0.83
C ARG A 162 -24.53 6.75 1.07
N ILE A 163 -23.46 6.48 1.83
CA ILE A 163 -23.06 5.11 2.16
C ILE A 163 -23.80 4.55 3.39
N GLY A 164 -24.73 5.29 3.98
CA GLY A 164 -25.50 4.87 5.15
C GLY A 164 -24.70 4.78 6.46
N ALA A 165 -23.57 5.48 6.58
CA ALA A 165 -22.76 5.44 7.79
C ALA A 165 -23.48 6.09 8.99
N SER A 166 -24.26 7.15 8.74
CA SER A 166 -25.07 7.82 9.77
C SER A 166 -26.08 6.89 10.45
N ALA A 167 -26.65 5.94 9.71
CA ALA A 167 -27.54 4.93 10.28
C ALA A 167 -26.80 3.97 11.22
N VAL A 168 -25.57 3.58 10.87
CA VAL A 168 -24.73 2.73 11.73
C VAL A 168 -24.36 3.44 13.03
N TRP A 169 -24.10 4.76 12.96
CA TRP A 169 -23.81 5.56 14.16
C TRP A 169 -25.02 5.71 15.07
N ALA A 170 -26.23 5.75 14.53
CA ALA A 170 -27.47 5.80 15.29
C ALA A 170 -27.66 4.53 16.15
N ASP A 171 -27.12 3.40 15.69
CA ASP A 171 -27.07 2.13 16.43
C ASP A 171 -25.88 2.04 17.41
N GLY A 172 -25.14 3.15 17.61
CA GLY A 172 -24.04 3.26 18.57
C GLY A 172 -22.66 2.80 18.06
N ASN A 173 -22.60 2.18 16.88
CA ASN A 173 -21.33 1.79 16.28
C ASN A 173 -20.71 2.96 15.50
N ARG A 174 -19.54 3.42 15.96
CA ARG A 174 -18.76 4.49 15.32
C ARG A 174 -17.33 4.06 14.95
N GLY A 175 -17.05 2.76 14.96
CA GLY A 175 -15.73 2.22 14.62
C GLY A 175 -14.76 2.15 15.81
N ALA A 176 -15.26 2.09 17.04
CA ALA A 176 -14.42 1.99 18.25
C ALA A 176 -13.52 0.75 18.21
N ASP A 177 -12.37 0.85 18.87
CA ASP A 177 -11.32 -0.18 18.97
C ASP A 177 -10.64 -0.59 17.65
N ILE A 178 -11.00 0.08 16.55
CA ILE A 178 -10.35 -0.09 15.26
C ILE A 178 -9.24 0.93 15.07
N ILE A 179 -8.14 0.46 14.50
CA ILE A 179 -6.98 1.26 14.12
C ILE A 179 -6.93 1.25 12.59
N VAL A 180 -7.02 2.42 11.97
CA VAL A 180 -6.88 2.59 10.52
C VAL A 180 -5.50 3.19 10.23
N GLY A 181 -4.68 2.47 9.49
CA GLY A 181 -3.40 2.95 9.01
C GLY A 181 -3.53 3.60 7.63
N SER A 182 -2.67 4.57 7.33
CA SER A 182 -2.56 5.15 5.99
C SER A 182 -1.11 5.15 5.51
N ILE A 183 -0.88 4.71 4.26
CA ILE A 183 0.38 4.93 3.53
C ILE A 183 0.09 5.96 2.44
N ASP A 184 0.65 7.18 2.59
CA ASP A 184 0.34 8.33 1.74
C ASP A 184 1.46 9.41 1.86
N SER A 185 1.12 10.68 1.63
CA SER A 185 1.99 11.84 1.82
C SER A 185 2.25 12.24 3.27
N GLY A 186 1.61 11.55 4.22
CA GLY A 186 1.65 11.85 5.66
C GLY A 186 0.32 12.37 6.19
N VAL A 187 0.26 12.78 7.46
CA VAL A 187 -0.95 13.38 8.08
C VAL A 187 -0.55 14.56 8.96
N ARG A 188 -1.24 15.70 8.82
CA ARG A 188 -1.14 16.80 9.77
C ARG A 188 -1.83 16.43 11.09
N PHE A 189 -1.10 15.82 12.02
CA PHE A 189 -1.71 15.36 13.28
C PHE A 189 -2.26 16.47 14.16
N THR A 190 -1.73 17.70 14.05
CA THR A 190 -2.21 18.86 14.82
C THR A 190 -3.56 19.38 14.35
N HIS A 191 -4.09 18.87 13.22
CA HIS A 191 -5.40 19.24 12.75
C HIS A 191 -6.47 18.87 13.79
N VAL A 192 -7.32 19.81 14.20
CA VAL A 192 -8.25 19.67 15.33
C VAL A 192 -9.22 18.51 15.17
N ALA A 193 -9.61 18.20 13.93
CA ALA A 193 -10.48 17.08 13.61
C ALA A 193 -9.78 15.70 13.58
N LEU A 194 -8.44 15.66 13.60
CA LEU A 194 -7.63 14.42 13.52
C LEU A 194 -6.87 14.13 14.81
N LEU A 195 -6.39 15.17 15.51
CA LEU A 195 -5.61 15.04 16.73
C LEU A 195 -6.23 14.10 17.78
N PRO A 196 -7.55 14.17 18.08
CA PRO A 196 -8.16 13.31 19.11
C PRO A 196 -8.10 11.82 18.78
N ALA A 197 -8.10 11.48 17.49
CA ALA A 197 -8.07 10.10 17.00
C ALA A 197 -6.65 9.60 16.73
N PHE A 198 -5.62 10.43 16.89
CA PHE A 198 -4.24 9.97 16.68
C PHE A 198 -3.88 8.92 17.74
N ARG A 199 -3.38 7.78 17.27
CA ARG A 199 -2.99 6.66 18.14
C ARG A 199 -1.89 7.03 19.14
N GLY A 200 -0.99 7.96 18.77
CA GLY A 200 0.16 8.32 19.60
C GLY A 200 1.39 7.45 19.31
N PRO A 201 2.15 6.99 20.33
CA PRO A 201 3.35 6.16 20.14
C PRO A 201 3.13 5.00 19.19
N TYR A 202 4.14 4.66 18.38
CA TYR A 202 4.06 3.65 17.31
C TYR A 202 2.99 3.92 16.23
N GLY A 203 2.41 5.14 16.21
CA GLY A 203 1.41 5.56 15.24
C GLY A 203 1.97 6.34 14.04
N TRP A 204 3.28 6.54 13.97
CA TRP A 204 3.93 7.34 12.93
C TRP A 204 5.26 6.76 12.47
N PHE A 205 5.48 6.77 11.16
CA PHE A 205 6.79 6.57 10.56
C PHE A 205 6.94 7.44 9.31
N ASP A 206 8.10 8.05 9.14
CA ASP A 206 8.41 8.84 7.96
C ASP A 206 9.55 8.18 7.19
N ALA A 207 9.20 7.49 6.11
CA ALA A 207 10.16 6.78 5.27
C ALA A 207 10.86 7.70 4.26
N VAL A 208 10.56 9.00 4.26
CA VAL A 208 11.11 9.99 3.34
C VAL A 208 11.96 11.03 4.07
N GLY A 209 11.36 11.74 5.03
CA GLY A 209 11.97 12.85 5.75
C GLY A 209 12.45 12.50 7.16
N HIS A 210 12.16 11.28 7.65
CA HIS A 210 12.52 10.81 8.99
C HIS A 210 12.09 11.75 10.13
N THR A 211 10.96 12.42 9.95
CA THR A 211 10.38 13.29 10.98
C THR A 211 9.90 12.49 12.20
N ALA A 212 10.16 13.01 13.40
CA ALA A 212 9.77 12.35 14.65
C ALA A 212 8.25 12.42 14.94
N VAL A 213 7.55 13.37 14.33
CA VAL A 213 6.11 13.59 14.49
C VAL A 213 5.41 13.59 13.13
N PRO A 214 4.11 13.26 13.06
CA PRO A 214 3.38 13.29 11.81
C PRO A 214 3.40 14.65 11.14
N VAL A 215 3.74 14.65 9.85
CA VAL A 215 3.68 15.84 9.00
C VAL A 215 3.06 15.49 7.66
N ASP A 216 2.44 16.47 7.02
CA ASP A 216 1.94 16.33 5.65
C ASP A 216 2.11 17.64 4.89
N LEU A 217 3.10 17.67 4.01
CA LEU A 217 3.39 18.84 3.18
C LEU A 217 2.65 18.81 1.83
N ASP A 218 2.12 17.65 1.41
CA ASP A 218 1.39 17.53 0.14
C ASP A 218 -0.15 17.56 0.36
N GLY A 219 -0.62 17.09 1.51
CA GLY A 219 -2.01 17.19 1.96
C GLY A 219 -2.93 16.04 1.57
N SER A 220 -2.49 15.12 0.71
CA SER A 220 -3.30 13.97 0.25
C SER A 220 -3.69 13.07 1.43
N GLY A 221 -2.72 12.67 2.25
CA GLY A 221 -2.98 11.79 3.39
C GLY A 221 -3.81 12.46 4.49
N THR A 222 -3.61 13.76 4.75
CA THR A 222 -4.47 14.53 5.67
C THR A 222 -5.92 14.53 5.19
N ALA A 223 -6.15 14.76 3.90
CA ALA A 223 -7.50 14.76 3.34
C ALA A 223 -8.14 13.36 3.31
N ALA A 224 -7.37 12.31 3.00
CA ALA A 224 -7.89 10.95 3.06
C ALA A 224 -8.25 10.55 4.50
N MET A 225 -7.40 10.84 5.48
CA MET A 225 -7.65 10.49 6.87
C MET A 225 -8.87 11.24 7.44
N GLY A 226 -9.10 12.48 7.02
CA GLY A 226 -10.33 13.22 7.35
C GLY A 226 -11.62 12.48 6.99
N VAL A 227 -11.66 11.83 5.82
CA VAL A 227 -12.82 11.02 5.40
C VAL A 227 -12.99 9.75 6.23
N ILE A 228 -11.91 9.22 6.79
CA ILE A 228 -11.96 7.99 7.58
C ILE A 228 -12.42 8.30 9.01
N VAL A 229 -11.75 9.22 9.69
CA VAL A 229 -11.82 9.32 11.17
C VAL A 229 -12.21 10.70 11.71
N SER A 230 -12.40 11.73 10.87
CA SER A 230 -12.75 13.05 11.41
C SER A 230 -14.09 13.01 12.15
N ALA A 231 -14.18 13.74 13.26
CA ALA A 231 -15.39 13.74 14.08
C ALA A 231 -16.64 14.28 13.35
N GLU A 232 -16.45 15.21 12.42
CA GLU A 232 -17.56 15.87 11.70
C GLU A 232 -17.98 15.14 10.42
N HIS A 233 -17.03 14.54 9.69
CA HIS A 233 -17.24 14.03 8.33
C HIS A 233 -16.65 12.63 8.09
N GLY A 234 -15.99 12.06 9.10
CA GLY A 234 -15.36 10.75 9.02
C GLY A 234 -16.40 9.64 9.09
N VAL A 235 -16.20 8.58 8.31
CA VAL A 235 -17.08 7.41 8.30
C VAL A 235 -17.03 6.62 9.62
N ALA A 236 -15.85 6.54 10.25
CA ALA A 236 -15.60 5.83 11.50
C ALA A 236 -14.96 6.77 12.54
N PRO A 237 -15.72 7.73 13.09
CA PRO A 237 -15.17 8.82 13.91
C PRO A 237 -14.68 8.38 15.30
N ALA A 238 -14.96 7.15 15.73
CA ALA A 238 -14.43 6.58 16.97
C ALA A 238 -13.23 5.64 16.73
N ALA A 239 -12.83 5.41 15.47
CA ALA A 239 -11.60 4.71 15.16
C ALA A 239 -10.38 5.59 15.48
N SER A 240 -9.27 4.95 15.83
CA SER A 240 -7.98 5.63 15.92
C SER A 240 -7.20 5.50 14.62
N TRP A 241 -6.26 6.41 14.38
CA TRP A 241 -5.44 6.39 13.17
C TRP A 241 -3.94 6.36 13.45
N MET A 242 -3.23 5.74 12.50
CA MET A 242 -1.78 5.79 12.36
C MET A 242 -1.41 6.07 10.90
N ALA A 243 -0.20 6.57 10.65
CA ALA A 243 0.22 6.91 9.30
C ALA A 243 1.69 6.60 9.06
N CYS A 244 2.01 6.31 7.80
CA CYS A 244 3.36 6.29 7.31
C CYS A 244 3.49 7.15 6.05
N LYS A 245 4.44 8.08 6.08
CA LYS A 245 4.76 8.92 4.93
C LYS A 245 5.70 8.15 3.99
N ALA A 246 5.18 7.78 2.83
CA ALA A 246 5.95 7.16 1.75
C ALA A 246 6.11 8.07 0.53
N CYS A 247 5.29 9.12 0.43
CA CYS A 247 5.21 9.97 -0.75
C CYS A 247 5.60 11.42 -0.42
N SER A 248 6.25 12.08 -1.38
CA SER A 248 6.63 13.50 -1.29
C SER A 248 6.60 14.13 -2.68
N GLY A 249 6.01 15.31 -2.80
CA GLY A 249 5.79 15.94 -4.11
C GLY A 249 4.93 15.06 -5.02
N GLY A 250 4.00 14.29 -4.45
CA GLY A 250 3.12 13.37 -5.18
C GLY A 250 3.78 12.12 -5.75
N ARG A 251 5.06 11.87 -5.44
CA ARG A 251 5.80 10.67 -5.88
C ARG A 251 6.18 9.81 -4.69
N CYS A 252 6.18 8.50 -4.87
CA CYS A 252 6.51 7.53 -3.83
C CYS A 252 7.64 6.64 -4.34
N SER A 253 8.68 6.42 -3.55
CA SER A 253 9.73 5.47 -3.93
C SER A 253 9.37 4.05 -3.47
N GLU A 254 9.80 3.03 -4.22
CA GLU A 254 9.60 1.63 -3.80
C GLU A 254 10.18 1.36 -2.40
N GLY A 255 11.35 1.92 -2.10
CA GLY A 255 11.97 1.77 -0.77
C GLY A 255 11.14 2.39 0.34
N ALA A 256 10.57 3.57 0.12
CA ALA A 256 9.71 4.22 1.11
C ALA A 256 8.40 3.46 1.32
N LEU A 257 7.78 2.98 0.24
CA LEU A 257 6.57 2.15 0.31
C LEU A 257 6.82 0.82 1.03
N THR A 258 7.94 0.16 0.75
CA THR A 258 8.30 -1.10 1.41
C THR A 258 8.66 -0.88 2.88
N SER A 259 9.30 0.24 3.21
CA SER A 259 9.56 0.65 4.61
C SER A 259 8.26 0.90 5.36
N CYS A 260 7.34 1.67 4.78
CA CYS A 260 6.02 1.89 5.35
C CYS A 260 5.23 0.60 5.50
N ALA A 261 5.34 -0.31 4.53
CA ALA A 261 4.64 -1.58 4.63
C ALA A 261 5.16 -2.48 5.74
N GLN A 262 6.47 -2.46 5.97
CA GLN A 262 7.10 -3.15 7.09
C GLN A 262 6.67 -2.55 8.43
N PHE A 263 6.64 -1.21 8.53
CA PHE A 263 6.14 -0.49 9.70
C PHE A 263 4.67 -0.83 9.98
N MET A 264 3.81 -0.84 8.95
CA MET A 264 2.41 -1.19 9.12
C MET A 264 2.19 -2.64 9.54
N LEU A 265 3.10 -3.56 9.21
CA LEU A 265 3.04 -4.94 9.69
C LEU A 265 3.53 -5.07 11.14
N CYS A 266 4.61 -4.38 11.49
CA CYS A 266 5.15 -4.38 12.84
C CYS A 266 5.69 -2.98 13.20
N PRO A 267 4.87 -2.13 13.86
CA PRO A 267 5.22 -0.75 14.12
C PRO A 267 6.48 -0.60 14.98
N SER A 268 7.20 0.49 14.76
CA SER A 268 8.44 0.85 15.46
C SER A 268 8.32 2.26 16.05
N ALA A 269 9.30 2.65 16.86
CA ALA A 269 9.55 4.06 17.12
C ALA A 269 9.89 4.80 15.80
N PRO A 270 9.79 6.15 15.75
CA PRO A 270 10.04 6.92 14.54
C PRO A 270 11.44 6.72 13.93
N ASP A 271 12.43 6.36 14.75
CA ASP A 271 13.81 6.05 14.34
C ASP A 271 13.98 4.62 13.79
N GLY A 272 12.91 3.80 13.78
CA GLY A 272 12.93 2.41 13.36
C GLY A 272 13.25 1.40 14.47
N SER A 273 13.53 1.86 15.70
CA SER A 273 13.84 1.02 16.86
C SER A 273 12.59 0.51 17.59
N ASN A 274 12.77 -0.31 18.63
CA ASN A 274 11.73 -0.68 19.59
C ASN A 274 10.41 -1.18 18.95
N LYS A 275 10.47 -2.22 18.12
CA LYS A 275 9.30 -2.72 17.40
C LYS A 275 8.24 -3.33 18.35
N VAL A 276 6.98 -2.98 18.15
CA VAL A 276 5.81 -3.48 18.90
C VAL A 276 4.72 -3.87 17.90
N CYS A 277 4.72 -5.13 17.46
CA CYS A 277 3.86 -5.54 16.33
C CYS A 277 2.36 -5.48 16.64
N ASP A 278 1.97 -5.64 17.90
CA ASP A 278 0.56 -5.59 18.36
C ASP A 278 -0.13 -4.25 18.03
N HIS A 279 0.66 -3.22 17.76
CA HIS A 279 0.19 -1.86 17.44
C HIS A 279 -0.19 -1.68 15.96
N ALA A 280 0.00 -2.71 15.12
CA ALA A 280 -0.35 -2.69 13.71
C ALA A 280 -1.82 -2.31 13.50
N PRO A 281 -2.19 -1.69 12.37
CA PRO A 281 -3.57 -1.33 12.08
C PRO A 281 -4.40 -2.53 11.66
N HIS A 282 -5.72 -2.42 11.82
CA HIS A 282 -6.67 -3.41 11.32
C HIS A 282 -6.91 -3.25 9.82
N ILE A 283 -6.91 -2.01 9.35
CA ILE A 283 -7.20 -1.64 7.96
C ILE A 283 -6.09 -0.71 7.46
N LEU A 284 -5.68 -0.88 6.21
CA LEU A 284 -4.70 -0.02 5.54
C LEU A 284 -5.32 0.68 4.35
N HIS A 285 -5.53 1.98 4.50
CA HIS A 285 -5.78 2.87 3.37
C HIS A 285 -4.46 3.13 2.62
N ASN A 286 -4.47 2.95 1.31
CA ASN A 286 -3.33 3.22 0.45
C ASN A 286 -3.73 4.24 -0.62
N GLY A 287 -3.25 5.48 -0.46
CA GLY A 287 -3.54 6.58 -1.38
C GLY A 287 -2.51 6.73 -2.49
N TRP A 288 -1.96 5.63 -3.00
CA TRP A 288 -0.95 5.61 -4.05
C TRP A 288 -1.23 4.48 -5.06
N ALA A 289 -0.70 4.61 -6.27
CA ALA A 289 -0.74 3.58 -7.30
C ALA A 289 0.45 3.68 -8.25
N THR A 290 0.73 2.60 -8.99
CA THR A 290 1.65 2.61 -10.13
C THR A 290 1.03 3.34 -11.33
N SER A 291 1.85 3.87 -12.24
CA SER A 291 1.38 4.58 -13.44
C SER A 291 1.11 3.65 -14.62
N ASP A 292 1.61 2.43 -14.52
CA ASP A 292 1.52 1.36 -15.49
C ASP A 292 0.94 0.09 -14.85
N ASP A 293 0.29 -0.70 -15.71
CA ASP A 293 -0.49 -1.88 -15.41
C ASP A 293 0.36 -3.17 -15.52
N ASP A 294 1.67 -3.07 -15.80
CA ASP A 294 2.53 -4.22 -16.14
C ASP A 294 3.17 -4.93 -14.93
N ASP A 295 3.16 -4.34 -13.74
CA ASP A 295 3.98 -4.86 -12.63
C ASP A 295 3.22 -5.05 -11.31
N SER A 296 1.88 -5.23 -11.33
CA SER A 296 1.07 -5.34 -10.10
C SER A 296 1.56 -6.37 -9.06
N ALA A 297 2.29 -7.41 -9.49
CA ALA A 297 2.82 -8.45 -8.62
C ALA A 297 4.03 -8.03 -7.76
N TRP A 298 4.71 -6.91 -8.05
CA TRP A 298 5.87 -6.50 -7.26
C TRP A 298 5.49 -6.23 -5.79
N PHE A 299 4.25 -5.86 -5.51
CA PHE A 299 3.78 -5.60 -4.14
C PHE A 299 3.02 -6.79 -3.52
N ASP A 300 2.71 -7.84 -4.28
CA ASP A 300 1.94 -8.99 -3.78
C ASP A 300 2.57 -9.69 -2.57
N PRO A 301 3.91 -9.85 -2.43
CA PRO A 301 4.50 -10.41 -1.22
C PRO A 301 4.16 -9.59 0.05
N VAL A 302 4.10 -8.27 -0.08
CA VAL A 302 3.68 -7.37 1.01
C VAL A 302 2.20 -7.57 1.33
N LEU A 303 1.35 -7.59 0.30
CA LEU A 303 -0.09 -7.78 0.45
C LEU A 303 -0.40 -9.13 1.10
N ALA A 304 0.33 -10.19 0.74
CA ALA A 304 0.22 -11.51 1.33
C ALA A 304 0.60 -11.50 2.81
N ALA A 305 1.68 -10.80 3.19
CA ALA A 305 2.09 -10.65 4.58
C ALA A 305 1.02 -9.90 5.41
N TRP A 306 0.47 -8.80 4.91
CA TRP A 306 -0.62 -8.07 5.56
C TRP A 306 -1.88 -8.93 5.72
N ARG A 307 -2.28 -9.65 4.66
CA ARG A 307 -3.40 -10.58 4.70
C ARG A 307 -3.18 -11.70 5.71
N ALA A 308 -1.99 -12.28 5.74
CA ALA A 308 -1.62 -13.30 6.73
C ALA A 308 -1.67 -12.75 8.15
N ALA A 309 -1.32 -11.48 8.37
CA ALA A 309 -1.41 -10.78 9.65
C ALA A 309 -2.83 -10.35 10.06
N GLY A 310 -3.83 -10.48 9.18
CA GLY A 310 -5.20 -10.06 9.45
C GLY A 310 -5.44 -8.57 9.23
N ILE A 311 -4.58 -7.92 8.44
CA ILE A 311 -4.72 -6.52 8.03
C ILE A 311 -5.51 -6.47 6.73
N VAL A 312 -6.45 -5.53 6.61
CA VAL A 312 -7.29 -5.33 5.41
C VAL A 312 -6.72 -4.21 4.54
N PRO A 313 -6.02 -4.52 3.43
CA PRO A 313 -5.55 -3.49 2.50
C PRO A 313 -6.68 -2.99 1.59
N VAL A 314 -6.83 -1.67 1.52
CA VAL A 314 -7.82 -0.97 0.71
C VAL A 314 -7.14 0.03 -0.22
N PHE A 315 -7.44 -0.07 -1.51
CA PHE A 315 -6.86 0.76 -2.57
C PHE A 315 -7.94 1.43 -3.43
N GLY A 316 -7.62 2.62 -3.95
CA GLY A 316 -8.38 3.25 -5.03
C GLY A 316 -7.99 2.65 -6.38
N THR A 317 -8.85 2.75 -7.39
CA THR A 317 -8.55 2.19 -8.73
C THR A 317 -7.44 2.90 -9.50
N ASN A 318 -7.35 4.24 -9.36
CA ASN A 318 -6.51 5.26 -10.04
C ASN A 318 -6.26 5.08 -11.56
N PRO A 319 -6.44 6.10 -12.43
CA PRO A 319 -5.75 7.40 -12.25
C PRO A 319 -6.53 8.68 -12.68
N LEU A 320 -6.00 9.84 -12.28
CA LEU A 320 -6.09 11.10 -13.05
C LEU A 320 -4.84 11.97 -12.82
N PRO A 321 -4.45 12.95 -13.68
CA PRO A 321 -5.32 13.99 -14.25
C PRO A 321 -5.29 14.13 -15.78
N ALA A 322 -6.44 14.49 -16.36
CA ALA A 322 -6.51 15.11 -17.68
C ALA A 322 -7.24 16.46 -17.57
N PRO A 323 -6.50 17.59 -17.56
CA PRO A 323 -7.07 18.90 -17.88
C PRO A 323 -7.51 19.00 -19.35
N THR A 324 -7.14 18.01 -20.17
CA THR A 324 -7.35 17.96 -21.63
C THR A 324 -8.00 16.63 -22.07
N GLY A 325 -9.12 16.25 -21.47
CA GLY A 325 -10.18 15.43 -22.09
C GLY A 325 -9.88 14.00 -22.61
N ALA A 326 -8.71 13.40 -22.42
CA ALA A 326 -8.36 12.15 -23.14
C ALA A 326 -7.78 10.98 -22.31
N ALA A 327 -7.71 11.05 -20.98
CA ALA A 327 -7.31 9.88 -20.17
C ALA A 327 -8.28 9.70 -19.00
N SER A 328 -9.23 8.77 -19.13
CA SER A 328 -9.99 8.06 -18.08
C SER A 328 -11.30 7.46 -18.61
N MET A 329 -11.28 6.83 -19.79
CA MET A 329 -12.45 6.08 -20.30
C MET A 329 -12.07 4.67 -20.77
N SER A 330 -10.79 4.30 -20.77
CA SER A 330 -10.37 2.98 -21.19
C SER A 330 -10.65 1.95 -20.09
N CYS A 331 -11.32 0.88 -20.50
CA CYS A 331 -11.34 -0.38 -19.77
C CYS A 331 -9.91 -0.93 -19.66
N GLY A 332 -9.64 -1.77 -18.66
CA GLY A 332 -8.29 -2.30 -18.48
C GLY A 332 -7.31 -1.36 -17.79
N SER A 333 -7.80 -0.34 -17.09
CA SER A 333 -6.98 0.76 -16.56
C SER A 333 -6.69 0.69 -15.06
N VAL A 334 -7.17 -0.34 -14.35
CA VAL A 334 -6.90 -0.49 -12.91
C VAL A 334 -5.41 -0.78 -12.69
N ALA A 335 -4.73 0.15 -12.06
CA ALA A 335 -3.29 0.06 -11.79
C ALA A 335 -2.97 -0.86 -10.60
N GLY A 336 -1.70 -1.28 -10.51
CA GLY A 336 -1.21 -1.98 -9.33
C GLY A 336 -1.03 -1.02 -8.14
N PRO A 337 -1.18 -1.49 -6.89
CA PRO A 337 -1.61 -2.82 -6.46
C PRO A 337 -3.14 -3.06 -6.50
N ALA A 338 -3.94 -2.07 -6.89
CA ALA A 338 -5.40 -2.14 -6.89
C ALA A 338 -5.99 -3.25 -7.78
N ALA A 339 -5.23 -3.76 -8.75
CA ALA A 339 -5.59 -4.92 -9.56
C ALA A 339 -5.48 -6.28 -8.84
N SER A 340 -4.77 -6.36 -7.71
CA SER A 340 -4.51 -7.61 -6.98
C SER A 340 -5.79 -8.21 -6.38
N THR A 341 -5.80 -9.53 -6.22
CA THR A 341 -6.87 -10.27 -5.50
C THR A 341 -6.73 -10.15 -3.98
N LEU A 342 -5.58 -9.68 -3.51
CA LEU A 342 -5.26 -9.58 -2.09
C LEU A 342 -5.78 -8.29 -1.44
N VAL A 343 -6.38 -7.38 -2.22
CA VAL A 343 -6.86 -6.07 -1.78
C VAL A 343 -8.34 -5.87 -2.07
N LEU A 344 -8.96 -4.99 -1.27
CA LEU A 344 -10.27 -4.43 -1.59
C LEU A 344 -10.07 -3.13 -2.38
N THR A 345 -10.70 -3.05 -3.54
CA THR A 345 -10.50 -1.97 -4.51
C THR A 345 -11.77 -1.16 -4.72
N ALA A 346 -11.68 0.16 -4.56
CA ALA A 346 -12.79 1.09 -4.70
C ALA A 346 -12.63 2.03 -5.91
N GLY A 347 -13.62 2.04 -6.78
CA GLY A 347 -13.78 3.07 -7.82
C GLY A 347 -14.54 4.30 -7.28
N ALA A 348 -14.40 5.44 -7.97
CA ALA A 348 -14.99 6.71 -7.51
C ALA A 348 -16.35 7.00 -8.17
N THR A 349 -17.25 7.58 -7.37
CA THR A 349 -18.54 8.13 -7.82
C THR A 349 -18.69 9.59 -7.42
N ASN A 350 -19.57 10.31 -8.10
CA ASN A 350 -19.97 11.67 -7.74
C ASN A 350 -21.29 11.69 -6.94
N ILE A 351 -21.75 12.88 -6.59
CA ILE A 351 -22.98 13.09 -5.80
C ILE A 351 -24.26 12.50 -6.44
N ASN A 352 -24.24 12.30 -7.77
CA ASN A 352 -25.34 11.72 -8.55
C ASN A 352 -25.21 10.19 -8.70
N ASN A 353 -24.32 9.54 -7.94
CA ASN A 353 -24.02 8.10 -8.02
C ASN A 353 -23.56 7.64 -9.41
N SER A 354 -22.97 8.54 -10.21
CA SER A 354 -22.34 8.18 -11.47
C SER A 354 -20.86 7.89 -11.24
N VAL A 355 -20.35 6.81 -11.82
CA VAL A 355 -18.91 6.50 -11.79
C VAL A 355 -18.19 7.59 -12.57
N VAL A 356 -17.32 8.34 -11.91
CA VAL A 356 -16.64 9.47 -12.53
C VAL A 356 -15.72 9.00 -13.64
N ALA A 357 -15.59 9.81 -14.70
CA ALA A 357 -14.73 9.50 -15.84
C ALA A 357 -13.36 9.03 -15.32
N SER A 358 -12.75 9.84 -14.45
CA SER A 358 -11.50 9.62 -13.74
C SER A 358 -11.28 8.27 -13.04
N SER A 359 -12.34 7.54 -12.71
CA SER A 359 -12.19 6.24 -12.06
C SER A 359 -11.68 5.21 -13.07
N ALA A 360 -10.53 4.60 -12.80
CA ALA A 360 -10.08 3.43 -13.54
C ALA A 360 -11.08 2.28 -13.46
N ARG A 361 -11.09 1.45 -14.52
CA ARG A 361 -12.09 0.42 -14.77
C ARG A 361 -11.42 -0.87 -15.21
N GLY A 362 -12.01 -1.99 -14.82
CA GLY A 362 -11.56 -3.30 -15.27
C GLY A 362 -11.92 -3.57 -16.75
N PRO A 363 -11.79 -4.84 -17.19
CA PRO A 363 -11.21 -5.96 -16.44
C PRO A 363 -9.75 -5.73 -16.04
N THR A 364 -9.23 -6.52 -15.11
CA THR A 364 -7.78 -6.66 -14.99
C THR A 364 -7.20 -7.36 -16.23
N LYS A 365 -5.87 -7.38 -16.41
CA LYS A 365 -5.23 -8.09 -17.54
C LYS A 365 -5.64 -9.55 -17.64
N ASP A 366 -5.76 -10.22 -16.49
CA ASP A 366 -6.25 -11.59 -16.35
C ASP A 366 -7.79 -11.71 -16.31
N GLN A 367 -8.51 -10.69 -16.80
CA GLN A 367 -9.95 -10.69 -17.07
C GLN A 367 -10.86 -10.72 -15.82
N ARG A 368 -10.35 -10.41 -14.63
CA ARG A 368 -11.18 -10.32 -13.41
C ARG A 368 -11.97 -9.01 -13.37
N ILE A 369 -13.09 -9.05 -12.62
CA ILE A 369 -13.84 -7.84 -12.30
C ILE A 369 -13.06 -7.00 -11.29
N LYS A 370 -12.77 -5.76 -11.68
CA LYS A 370 -12.33 -4.66 -10.83
C LYS A 370 -13.01 -3.36 -11.31
N PRO A 371 -13.26 -2.36 -10.46
CA PRO A 371 -13.08 -2.40 -9.00
C PRO A 371 -13.94 -3.48 -8.32
N ASP A 372 -13.71 -3.75 -7.04
CA ASP A 372 -14.59 -4.67 -6.29
C ASP A 372 -15.93 -3.99 -5.97
N LEU A 373 -15.90 -2.68 -5.73
CA LEU A 373 -17.06 -1.83 -5.46
C LEU A 373 -16.76 -0.37 -5.83
N VAL A 374 -17.76 0.50 -5.72
CA VAL A 374 -17.56 1.95 -5.83
C VAL A 374 -17.97 2.67 -4.55
N ALA A 375 -17.40 3.84 -4.33
CA ALA A 375 -17.70 4.71 -3.21
C ALA A 375 -17.60 6.19 -3.63
N PRO A 376 -18.09 7.14 -2.81
CA PRO A 376 -17.91 8.57 -3.08
C PRO A 376 -16.44 8.94 -3.31
N GLY A 377 -16.15 9.70 -4.36
CA GLY A 377 -14.77 10.08 -4.71
C GLY A 377 -14.63 11.34 -5.56
N GLN A 378 -15.71 12.10 -5.79
CA GLN A 378 -15.66 13.42 -6.43
C GLN A 378 -16.45 14.42 -5.59
N ARG A 379 -15.91 15.63 -5.45
CA ARG A 379 -16.42 16.72 -4.59
C ARG A 379 -16.63 16.24 -3.16
N VAL A 380 -15.62 15.59 -2.60
CA VAL A 380 -15.63 15.07 -1.23
C VAL A 380 -15.07 16.12 -0.27
N PRO A 381 -15.89 16.67 0.65
CA PRO A 381 -15.42 17.55 1.72
C PRO A 381 -14.56 16.78 2.71
N SER A 382 -13.42 17.35 3.10
CA SER A 382 -12.50 16.76 4.08
C SER A 382 -11.58 17.80 4.73
N THR A 383 -10.74 17.34 5.64
CA THR A 383 -9.65 18.10 6.25
C THR A 383 -8.56 18.45 5.24
N ASP A 384 -7.75 19.45 5.56
CA ASP A 384 -6.69 19.95 4.69
C ASP A 384 -5.43 20.28 5.50
N SER A 385 -4.26 20.02 4.94
CA SER A 385 -2.99 20.19 5.66
C SER A 385 -2.50 21.63 5.76
N ARG A 386 -3.18 22.63 5.16
CA ARG A 386 -2.73 24.04 5.17
C ARG A 386 -2.81 24.70 6.55
N SER A 387 -3.78 24.34 7.39
CA SER A 387 -3.88 24.85 8.78
C SER A 387 -4.47 23.78 9.72
N ASP A 388 -4.43 24.01 11.04
CA ASP A 388 -4.98 23.06 12.02
C ASP A 388 -6.51 22.96 11.96
N ALA A 389 -7.18 23.82 11.21
CA ALA A 389 -8.62 23.79 11.00
C ALA A 389 -9.01 23.91 9.51
N ALA A 390 -8.05 23.75 8.59
CA ALA A 390 -8.33 23.92 7.18
C ALA A 390 -9.17 22.76 6.67
N THR A 391 -10.16 23.08 5.85
CA THR A 391 -10.94 22.09 5.09
C THR A 391 -10.72 22.29 3.60
N SER A 392 -11.04 21.25 2.82
CA SER A 392 -11.01 21.30 1.38
C SER A 392 -12.05 20.36 0.79
N THR A 393 -12.40 20.57 -0.47
CA THR A 393 -13.19 19.63 -1.25
C THR A 393 -12.29 19.08 -2.34
N ARG A 394 -12.20 17.74 -2.43
CA ARG A 394 -11.25 17.06 -3.31
C ARG A 394 -11.89 15.92 -4.09
N ASP A 395 -11.23 15.56 -5.18
CA ASP A 395 -11.59 14.45 -6.07
C ASP A 395 -10.46 13.41 -6.09
N GLY A 396 -10.81 12.12 -6.19
CA GLY A 396 -9.86 11.01 -6.36
C GLY A 396 -10.43 9.67 -5.88
N SER A 397 -10.05 8.55 -6.51
CA SER A 397 -10.44 7.23 -6.00
C SER A 397 -9.69 6.82 -4.72
N SER A 398 -8.67 7.56 -4.29
CA SER A 398 -8.16 7.50 -2.91
C SER A 398 -9.21 7.87 -1.86
N PHE A 399 -10.14 8.77 -2.18
CA PHE A 399 -11.26 9.10 -1.29
C PHE A 399 -12.29 7.97 -1.29
N ALA A 400 -12.56 7.35 -2.45
CA ALA A 400 -13.39 6.15 -2.50
C ALA A 400 -12.81 5.01 -1.65
N ALA A 401 -11.48 4.84 -1.69
CA ALA A 401 -10.77 3.92 -0.80
C ALA A 401 -10.90 4.31 0.68
N ALA A 402 -10.87 5.61 1.00
CA ALA A 402 -11.06 6.11 2.37
C ALA A 402 -12.48 5.82 2.90
N PHE A 403 -13.53 6.07 2.11
CA PHE A 403 -14.90 5.68 2.47
C PHE A 403 -15.03 4.18 2.69
N THR A 404 -14.39 3.38 1.84
CA THR A 404 -14.38 1.92 1.94
C THR A 404 -13.64 1.45 3.18
N ALA A 405 -12.49 2.06 3.51
CA ALA A 405 -11.74 1.78 4.74
C ALA A 405 -12.55 2.15 5.99
N GLY A 406 -13.26 3.27 5.98
CA GLY A 406 -14.18 3.64 7.05
C GLY A 406 -15.34 2.67 7.22
N ALA A 407 -15.96 2.22 6.12
CA ALA A 407 -17.02 1.21 6.16
C ALA A 407 -16.51 -0.14 6.70
N ALA A 408 -15.29 -0.53 6.30
CA ALA A 408 -14.60 -1.70 6.86
C ALA A 408 -14.35 -1.54 8.37
N ALA A 409 -14.02 -0.33 8.85
CA ALA A 409 -13.81 -0.06 10.27
C ALA A 409 -15.10 -0.21 11.07
N LEU A 410 -16.22 0.32 10.57
CA LEU A 410 -17.53 0.09 11.18
C LEU A 410 -17.87 -1.41 11.23
N TYR A 411 -17.58 -2.15 10.15
CA TYR A 411 -17.82 -3.59 10.13
C TYR A 411 -16.95 -4.37 11.13
N LEU A 412 -15.63 -4.11 11.16
CA LEU A 412 -14.72 -4.77 12.09
C LEU A 412 -15.01 -4.41 13.55
N SER A 413 -15.48 -3.19 13.83
CA SER A 413 -15.91 -2.81 15.19
C SER A 413 -17.09 -3.66 15.68
N ALA A 414 -18.01 -4.02 14.77
CA ALA A 414 -19.12 -4.92 15.08
C ALA A 414 -18.71 -6.42 15.08
N TYR A 415 -17.71 -6.79 14.28
CA TYR A 415 -17.23 -8.17 14.12
C TYR A 415 -15.70 -8.25 14.24
N PRO A 416 -15.12 -8.14 15.46
CA PRO A 416 -13.67 -8.02 15.63
C PRO A 416 -12.85 -9.23 15.17
N ALA A 417 -13.47 -10.41 15.06
CA ALA A 417 -12.86 -11.64 14.57
C ALA A 417 -12.99 -11.82 13.04
N ALA A 418 -13.66 -10.90 12.34
CA ALA A 418 -13.85 -11.01 10.90
C ALA A 418 -12.51 -10.98 10.17
N THR A 419 -12.36 -11.91 9.22
CA THR A 419 -11.21 -11.95 8.34
C THR A 419 -11.37 -10.93 7.21
N PHE A 420 -10.31 -10.71 6.42
CA PHE A 420 -10.43 -9.96 5.18
C PHE A 420 -11.57 -10.48 4.29
N ASN A 421 -11.73 -11.80 4.19
CA ASN A 421 -12.74 -12.39 3.32
C ASN A 421 -14.15 -12.03 3.81
N ASP A 422 -14.38 -12.03 5.12
CA ASP A 422 -15.65 -11.63 5.72
C ASP A 422 -15.94 -10.15 5.44
N VAL A 423 -14.94 -9.27 5.64
CA VAL A 423 -15.06 -7.83 5.34
C VAL A 423 -15.35 -7.60 3.85
N SER A 424 -14.55 -8.20 2.97
CA SER A 424 -14.71 -8.07 1.52
C SER A 424 -16.07 -8.57 1.07
N LEU A 425 -16.51 -9.72 1.58
CA LEU A 425 -17.82 -10.29 1.28
C LEU A 425 -18.97 -9.40 1.76
N ALA A 426 -18.88 -8.88 2.98
CA ALA A 426 -19.90 -8.02 3.56
C ALA A 426 -20.06 -6.71 2.77
N LEU A 427 -18.94 -6.08 2.40
CA LEU A 427 -18.94 -4.81 1.66
C LEU A 427 -19.32 -4.98 0.18
N THR A 428 -19.09 -6.14 -0.43
CA THR A 428 -19.39 -6.38 -1.86
C THR A 428 -20.74 -7.06 -2.11
N ARG A 429 -21.26 -7.89 -1.20
CA ARG A 429 -22.57 -8.54 -1.40
C ARG A 429 -23.77 -7.66 -1.04
N GLN A 430 -23.54 -6.61 -0.25
CA GLN A 430 -24.59 -5.75 0.30
C GLN A 430 -24.49 -4.32 -0.25
N THR A 431 -23.92 -4.16 -1.44
CA THR A 431 -23.84 -2.89 -2.15
C THR A 431 -25.22 -2.37 -2.55
N ASP A 432 -25.27 -1.08 -2.86
CA ASP A 432 -26.40 -0.46 -3.52
C ASP A 432 -26.20 -0.39 -5.02
N THR A 433 -27.17 -0.94 -5.76
CA THR A 433 -27.16 -1.01 -7.21
C THR A 433 -28.36 -0.32 -7.84
N THR A 434 -29.33 0.15 -7.04
CA THR A 434 -30.58 0.71 -7.57
C THR A 434 -30.38 2.11 -8.14
N ASP A 435 -29.46 2.86 -7.55
CA ASP A 435 -29.32 4.30 -7.78
C ASP A 435 -28.00 4.66 -8.48
N ILE A 436 -27.17 3.67 -8.87
CA ILE A 436 -25.98 3.96 -9.67
C ILE A 436 -26.42 4.24 -11.11
N MET A 437 -26.00 5.39 -11.64
CA MET A 437 -26.27 5.75 -13.02
C MET A 437 -25.27 5.05 -13.96
N PRO A 438 -25.73 4.20 -14.89
CA PRO A 438 -24.88 3.67 -15.96
C PRO A 438 -24.29 4.84 -16.76
N ILE A 439 -23.04 4.69 -17.18
CA ILE A 439 -22.31 5.67 -17.99
C ILE A 439 -22.33 5.31 -19.48
N GLY A 440 -23.02 4.22 -19.85
CA GLY A 440 -23.15 3.75 -21.22
C GLY A 440 -21.88 3.07 -21.74
N LEU A 441 -21.06 2.51 -20.84
CA LEU A 441 -19.80 1.87 -21.18
C LEU A 441 -19.87 0.35 -20.98
N THR A 442 -19.40 -0.39 -21.98
CA THR A 442 -19.20 -1.84 -21.90
C THR A 442 -17.71 -2.12 -21.81
N CYS A 443 -17.26 -2.60 -20.66
CA CYS A 443 -15.90 -3.06 -20.47
C CYS A 443 -15.88 -4.59 -20.48
N GLY A 444 -15.11 -5.18 -21.40
CA GLY A 444 -15.18 -6.62 -21.66
C GLY A 444 -16.53 -7.01 -22.25
N SER A 445 -17.18 -8.03 -21.68
CA SER A 445 -18.49 -8.55 -22.13
C SER A 445 -19.67 -8.14 -21.24
N LEU A 446 -19.43 -7.34 -20.19
CA LEU A 446 -20.44 -6.96 -19.20
C LEU A 446 -20.88 -5.51 -19.40
N SER A 447 -22.18 -5.30 -19.53
CA SER A 447 -22.79 -3.96 -19.48
C SER A 447 -22.72 -3.40 -18.06
N ASP A 448 -22.50 -2.10 -17.95
CA ASP A 448 -22.52 -1.34 -16.70
C ASP A 448 -23.91 -1.23 -16.03
N ALA A 449 -24.97 -1.71 -16.69
CA ALA A 449 -26.32 -1.78 -16.13
C ALA A 449 -26.56 -3.01 -15.23
N TYR A 450 -25.67 -4.01 -15.26
CA TYR A 450 -25.79 -5.25 -14.47
C TYR A 450 -24.62 -5.39 -13.51
N TYR A 451 -24.84 -5.97 -12.33
CA TYR A 451 -23.83 -6.08 -11.29
C TYR A 451 -23.56 -7.55 -10.93
N PRO A 452 -22.30 -7.92 -10.65
CA PRO A 452 -21.12 -7.07 -10.73
C PRO A 452 -20.67 -6.78 -12.17
N ASN A 453 -20.00 -5.64 -12.41
CA ASN A 453 -19.41 -5.29 -13.71
C ASN A 453 -18.04 -4.61 -13.58
N HIS A 454 -17.37 -4.40 -14.71
CA HIS A 454 -16.02 -3.83 -14.78
C HIS A 454 -15.95 -2.30 -14.58
N VAL A 455 -17.08 -1.62 -14.39
CA VAL A 455 -17.16 -0.17 -14.17
C VAL A 455 -17.36 0.15 -12.69
N ALA A 456 -18.35 -0.50 -12.07
CA ALA A 456 -18.79 -0.22 -10.71
C ALA A 456 -18.55 -1.39 -9.72
N GLY A 457 -17.94 -2.49 -10.18
CA GLY A 457 -17.76 -3.67 -9.36
C GLY A 457 -19.10 -4.24 -8.94
N ALA A 458 -19.22 -4.59 -7.67
CA ALA A 458 -20.47 -5.07 -7.09
C ALA A 458 -21.52 -3.97 -6.86
N GLY A 459 -21.16 -2.68 -6.96
CA GLY A 459 -22.06 -1.54 -6.73
C GLY A 459 -21.52 -0.58 -5.67
N LEU A 460 -22.37 0.34 -5.21
CA LEU A 460 -22.01 1.40 -4.28
C LEU A 460 -21.94 0.84 -2.86
N VAL A 461 -20.85 1.09 -2.15
CA VAL A 461 -20.70 0.61 -0.77
C VAL A 461 -21.83 1.13 0.13
N SER A 462 -22.37 0.25 0.97
CA SER A 462 -23.34 0.61 2.01
C SER A 462 -22.89 0.03 3.35
N ALA A 463 -22.46 0.90 4.26
CA ALA A 463 -22.07 0.52 5.62
C ALA A 463 -23.23 -0.13 6.36
N ALA A 464 -24.44 0.48 6.32
CA ALA A 464 -25.62 -0.06 6.98
C ALA A 464 -26.00 -1.46 6.48
N ARG A 465 -26.03 -1.68 5.16
CA ARG A 465 -26.39 -3.00 4.61
C ARG A 465 -25.32 -4.05 4.90
N ALA A 466 -24.03 -3.68 4.91
CA ALA A 466 -22.95 -4.59 5.27
C ALA A 466 -23.09 -5.15 6.70
N LEU A 467 -23.58 -4.34 7.65
CA LEU A 467 -23.82 -4.80 9.02
C LEU A 467 -25.16 -5.56 9.21
N ALA A 468 -26.18 -5.27 8.39
CA ALA A 468 -27.52 -5.81 8.58
C ALA A 468 -27.68 -7.33 8.32
N LYS A 469 -26.78 -7.94 7.54
CA LYS A 469 -26.87 -9.37 7.14
C LYS A 469 -25.68 -10.24 7.55
N ALA A 470 -24.80 -9.73 8.41
CA ALA A 470 -23.71 -10.54 8.92
C ALA A 470 -24.24 -11.67 9.83
N PRO A 471 -23.70 -12.90 9.73
CA PRO A 471 -24.06 -13.96 10.65
C PRO A 471 -23.68 -13.53 12.06
N LYS A 472 -24.69 -13.38 12.93
CA LYS A 472 -24.50 -13.15 14.36
C LYS A 472 -24.00 -14.45 15.00
N THR A 473 -22.73 -14.81 14.82
CA THR A 473 -22.15 -15.87 15.64
C THR A 473 -21.74 -15.24 16.97
N PRO A 474 -22.32 -15.64 18.11
CA PRO A 474 -21.84 -15.18 19.40
C PRO A 474 -20.41 -15.70 19.61
N LEU A 475 -19.51 -14.83 20.07
CA LEU A 475 -18.18 -15.23 20.52
C LEU A 475 -18.33 -16.26 21.66
N PRO A 476 -17.49 -17.31 21.75
CA PRO A 476 -17.45 -18.16 22.93
C PRO A 476 -17.14 -17.29 24.14
N THR A 477 -18.10 -17.15 25.05
CA THR A 477 -17.82 -16.56 26.36
C THR A 477 -16.85 -17.48 27.08
N THR A 478 -15.73 -16.90 27.52
CA THR A 478 -14.75 -17.57 28.37
C THR A 478 -15.48 -18.21 29.56
N PRO A 479 -15.33 -19.52 29.84
CA PRO A 479 -15.93 -20.11 31.02
C PRO A 479 -15.26 -19.51 32.24
N THR A 480 -16.02 -18.76 33.04
CA THR A 480 -15.64 -18.45 34.41
C THR A 480 -15.55 -19.77 35.17
N THR A 481 -14.35 -20.16 35.56
CA THR A 481 -14.10 -21.26 36.49
C THR A 481 -14.75 -20.92 37.82
N THR A 482 -15.94 -21.46 38.05
CA THR A 482 -16.46 -21.67 39.40
C THR A 482 -16.42 -23.17 39.63
N GLY A 483 -15.56 -23.58 40.55
CA GLY A 483 -15.46 -24.96 40.98
C GLY A 483 -16.74 -25.35 41.71
N ASP A 484 -17.25 -26.51 41.36
CA ASP A 484 -17.92 -27.36 42.33
C ASP A 484 -17.66 -28.82 41.95
N ASP A 485 -17.05 -29.55 42.88
CA ASP A 485 -16.83 -30.98 42.82
C ASP A 485 -18.17 -31.70 43.00
N THR A 486 -18.43 -32.75 42.22
CA THR A 486 -18.84 -34.07 42.75
C THR A 486 -18.86 -35.13 41.65
N ASP A 487 -18.29 -36.28 42.00
CA ASP A 487 -18.21 -37.56 41.29
C ASP A 487 -19.50 -38.01 40.56
N ASP A 488 -19.37 -38.64 39.39
CA ASP A 488 -19.45 -40.11 39.26
C ASP A 488 -19.10 -40.60 37.83
N SER A 489 -18.59 -41.82 37.80
CA SER A 489 -17.90 -42.58 36.77
C SER A 489 -18.79 -43.02 35.59
N SER A 490 -18.25 -43.04 34.37
CA SER A 490 -18.17 -44.27 33.56
C SER A 490 -17.50 -44.01 32.20
N MET A 491 -16.44 -44.78 31.99
CA MET A 491 -15.64 -44.87 30.77
C MET A 491 -16.42 -45.60 29.68
N SER A 492 -16.41 -45.10 28.44
CA SER A 492 -16.69 -45.89 27.24
C SER A 492 -15.98 -45.27 26.03
N GLU A 493 -15.08 -46.05 25.42
CA GLU A 493 -14.30 -45.70 24.23
C GLU A 493 -15.17 -45.45 22.98
N PRO A 494 -14.71 -44.63 22.02
CA PRO A 494 -15.31 -44.56 20.70
C PRO A 494 -14.61 -45.50 19.70
N THR A 495 -15.42 -46.33 19.05
CA THR A 495 -15.03 -47.24 17.97
C THR A 495 -14.53 -46.49 16.74
N THR A 496 -13.35 -46.88 16.27
CA THR A 496 -12.65 -46.49 15.05
C THR A 496 -13.47 -46.71 13.78
N ALA A 497 -13.65 -45.67 12.96
CA ALA A 497 -14.06 -45.78 11.55
C ALA A 497 -12.97 -45.22 10.63
N ARG A 498 -12.36 -46.12 9.87
CA ARG A 498 -11.26 -45.93 8.92
C ARG A 498 -11.79 -45.31 7.61
N LEU A 499 -11.29 -44.14 7.21
CA LEU A 499 -11.54 -43.55 5.90
C LEU A 499 -10.32 -43.76 4.99
N THR A 500 -10.49 -44.56 3.94
CA THR A 500 -9.50 -44.82 2.90
C THR A 500 -9.41 -43.67 1.90
N THR A 501 -8.18 -43.22 1.65
CA THR A 501 -7.74 -42.26 0.64
C THR A 501 -8.02 -42.72 -0.80
N ILE A 502 -8.59 -41.85 -1.62
CA ILE A 502 -8.70 -42.02 -3.09
C ILE A 502 -7.91 -40.90 -3.78
N THR A 503 -6.89 -41.30 -4.54
CA THR A 503 -6.04 -40.47 -5.40
C THR A 503 -6.75 -40.16 -6.73
N PRO A 504 -6.66 -38.96 -7.32
CA PRO A 504 -7.19 -38.68 -8.65
C PRO A 504 -6.22 -39.12 -9.77
N PRO A 505 -6.70 -39.73 -10.87
CA PRO A 505 -5.84 -40.10 -11.99
C PRO A 505 -5.76 -39.01 -13.07
N ASN A 506 -4.55 -38.90 -13.59
CA ASN A 506 -4.11 -38.19 -14.79
C ASN A 506 -4.93 -38.59 -16.04
N ARG A 507 -5.30 -37.63 -16.90
CA ARG A 507 -5.92 -37.92 -18.22
C ARG A 507 -5.23 -37.15 -19.35
N THR A 508 -4.39 -37.90 -20.07
CA THR A 508 -3.89 -37.61 -21.41
C THR A 508 -4.92 -37.90 -22.50
N SER A 509 -4.82 -37.13 -23.57
CA SER A 509 -5.52 -37.15 -24.85
C SER A 509 -5.63 -38.51 -25.53
N THR A 510 -6.83 -38.86 -26.02
CA THR A 510 -7.03 -39.71 -27.22
C THR A 510 -8.36 -39.41 -27.89
N ARG A 511 -8.30 -39.10 -29.19
CA ARG A 511 -9.40 -39.00 -30.17
C ARG A 511 -9.94 -40.38 -30.55
N PRO A 512 -11.24 -40.51 -30.89
CA PRO A 512 -11.66 -41.43 -31.94
C PRO A 512 -12.45 -40.75 -33.06
N ASN A 513 -12.34 -41.36 -34.24
CA ASN A 513 -12.89 -40.98 -35.55
C ASN A 513 -13.83 -42.10 -36.00
N THR A 514 -14.99 -41.81 -36.63
CA THR A 514 -15.85 -42.65 -37.54
C THR A 514 -17.29 -42.09 -37.54
N THR A 515 -18.10 -41.97 -38.60
CA THR A 515 -18.03 -42.28 -40.05
C THR A 515 -19.04 -41.41 -40.83
N THR A 516 -18.75 -41.23 -42.11
CA THR A 516 -19.35 -40.55 -43.26
C THR A 516 -20.76 -40.96 -43.69
N THR A 517 -21.51 -40.03 -44.29
CA THR A 517 -22.37 -40.25 -45.48
C THR A 517 -22.36 -39.02 -46.40
N THR A 518 -22.25 -39.28 -47.70
CA THR A 518 -21.95 -38.35 -48.82
C THR A 518 -23.17 -38.19 -49.72
N THR A 519 -23.44 -36.99 -50.29
CA THR A 519 -23.89 -36.83 -51.70
C THR A 519 -23.77 -35.38 -52.23
N THR A 520 -22.76 -35.17 -53.09
CA THR A 520 -22.70 -34.52 -54.41
C THR A 520 -23.73 -33.43 -54.84
N ALA A 521 -23.23 -32.26 -55.24
CA ALA A 521 -23.28 -31.74 -56.64
C ALA A 521 -22.65 -30.33 -56.78
N ALA A 522 -21.75 -30.18 -57.75
CA ALA A 522 -21.34 -28.91 -58.38
C ALA A 522 -21.96 -28.83 -59.80
N PRO A 523 -21.98 -27.67 -60.47
CA PRO A 523 -20.86 -27.37 -61.38
C PRO A 523 -20.42 -25.89 -61.55
N THR A 524 -19.14 -25.79 -61.95
CA THR A 524 -18.32 -24.79 -62.68
C THR A 524 -19.02 -23.79 -63.65
N THR A 525 -18.51 -22.57 -63.90
CA THR A 525 -17.47 -22.21 -64.92
C THR A 525 -17.19 -20.67 -64.92
N THR A 526 -15.93 -20.19 -64.77
CA THR A 526 -15.00 -19.50 -65.75
C THR A 526 -15.51 -18.19 -66.43
N THR A 527 -14.79 -17.08 -66.70
CA THR A 527 -13.35 -16.70 -66.77
C THR A 527 -13.18 -15.17 -67.06
N THR A 528 -12.01 -14.61 -66.69
CA THR A 528 -11.14 -13.60 -67.38
C THR A 528 -11.49 -12.11 -67.57
N HIS A 529 -10.58 -11.24 -67.06
CA HIS A 529 -9.70 -10.24 -67.73
C HIS A 529 -9.60 -8.85 -67.06
N GLY A 530 -8.35 -8.40 -66.80
CA GLY A 530 -7.95 -7.10 -66.20
C GLY A 530 -8.00 -5.91 -67.17
N PRO A 531 -7.28 -4.77 -66.98
CA PRO A 531 -6.05 -4.55 -66.20
C PRO A 531 -6.05 -3.30 -65.27
N GLU A 532 -4.92 -3.12 -64.57
CA GLU A 532 -4.45 -1.94 -63.82
C GLU A 532 -4.35 -0.66 -64.68
N PRO A 533 -4.29 0.54 -64.06
CA PRO A 533 -3.00 1.26 -64.07
C PRO A 533 -2.64 2.05 -62.78
N THR A 534 -1.37 1.95 -62.37
CA THR A 534 -0.35 3.03 -62.12
C THR A 534 -0.83 4.51 -62.17
N THR A 535 -0.33 5.53 -61.44
CA THR A 535 0.79 5.79 -60.49
C THR A 535 0.72 7.29 -60.03
N THR A 536 1.51 7.66 -59.00
CA THR A 536 2.25 8.96 -58.82
C THR A 536 1.65 10.16 -58.02
N THR A 537 2.20 10.36 -56.81
CA THR A 537 2.82 11.59 -56.21
C THR A 537 2.04 12.90 -55.97
N ALA A 538 2.11 13.43 -54.73
CA ALA A 538 2.72 14.74 -54.42
C ALA A 538 2.79 15.03 -52.91
N ALA A 539 4.00 15.35 -52.45
CA ALA A 539 4.26 16.04 -51.20
C ALA A 539 3.94 17.54 -51.34
N VAL A 540 3.39 18.16 -50.28
CA VAL A 540 3.37 19.62 -50.13
C VAL A 540 3.83 19.98 -48.72
N LEU A 541 5.00 20.62 -48.67
CA LEU A 541 5.51 21.40 -47.55
C LEU A 541 4.49 22.48 -47.16
N THR A 542 4.23 22.61 -45.86
CA THR A 542 3.89 23.92 -45.29
C THR A 542 4.79 24.18 -44.07
N THR A 543 5.47 25.31 -44.14
CA THR A 543 6.44 25.84 -43.19
C THR A 543 5.76 26.35 -41.90
N PRO A 544 6.33 26.13 -40.71
CA PRO A 544 6.05 26.98 -39.57
C PRO A 544 6.98 28.19 -39.57
N VAL A 545 6.36 29.36 -39.50
CA VAL A 545 6.98 30.68 -39.38
C VAL A 545 7.83 30.76 -38.11
N VAL A 546 9.09 31.13 -38.27
CA VAL A 546 9.99 31.52 -37.18
C VAL A 546 9.54 32.89 -36.65
N THR A 547 9.11 32.94 -35.40
CA THR A 547 9.12 34.18 -34.61
C THR A 547 10.09 34.02 -33.44
N ARG A 548 11.10 34.89 -33.47
CA ARG A 548 12.20 35.00 -32.51
C ARG A 548 11.72 35.79 -31.29
N ALA A 549 11.87 35.26 -30.09
CA ALA A 549 11.81 36.04 -28.84
C ALA A 549 12.91 35.57 -27.87
N PRO A 550 13.47 36.49 -27.06
CA PRO A 550 14.89 36.48 -26.72
C PRO A 550 15.24 35.77 -25.41
N ASN A 551 16.48 35.27 -25.38
CA ASN A 551 17.23 34.87 -24.19
C ASN A 551 17.26 36.00 -23.14
N ALA A 552 16.90 35.68 -21.90
CA ALA A 552 17.32 36.43 -20.72
C ALA A 552 17.56 35.46 -19.56
N THR A 553 18.82 35.12 -19.37
CA THR A 553 19.36 34.42 -18.22
C THR A 553 19.24 35.32 -16.98
N ARG A 554 18.59 34.85 -15.91
CA ARG A 554 18.76 35.42 -14.56
C ARG A 554 18.59 34.35 -13.50
N THR A 555 19.70 34.00 -12.86
CA THR A 555 19.79 33.26 -11.61
C THR A 555 19.22 34.10 -10.45
N PRO A 556 18.48 33.49 -9.50
CA PRO A 556 18.25 34.09 -8.19
C PRO A 556 19.10 33.41 -7.11
N ARG A 557 19.83 34.26 -6.38
CA ARG A 557 20.52 34.04 -5.10
C ARG A 557 19.48 33.87 -3.97
N PRO A 558 19.71 33.04 -2.94
CA PRO A 558 18.77 32.90 -1.83
C PRO A 558 18.79 34.15 -0.95
N THR A 559 17.61 34.64 -0.58
CA THR A 559 17.42 35.62 0.49
C THR A 559 16.77 34.93 1.66
N SER A 560 17.47 34.94 2.79
CA SER A 560 16.98 34.55 4.11
C SER A 560 15.96 35.58 4.59
N THR A 561 14.73 35.16 4.84
CA THR A 561 13.73 35.98 5.52
C THR A 561 13.41 35.32 6.85
N SER A 562 13.92 35.88 7.94
CA SER A 562 13.50 35.60 9.30
C SER A 562 12.08 36.13 9.52
N VAL A 563 11.18 35.28 10.00
CA VAL A 563 9.84 35.69 10.44
C VAL A 563 9.86 35.80 11.96
N ASN A 564 9.70 37.03 12.45
CA ASN A 564 9.49 37.33 13.87
C ASN A 564 8.10 36.83 14.31
N ILE A 565 8.06 35.98 15.34
CA ILE A 565 6.82 35.62 16.05
C ILE A 565 6.54 36.72 17.08
N GLY A 566 5.57 37.58 16.79
CA GLY A 566 4.95 38.47 17.77
C GLY A 566 3.80 37.74 18.47
N GLY A 567 3.94 37.52 19.77
CA GLY A 567 2.93 36.84 20.59
C GLY A 567 1.65 37.67 20.77
N ASN A 568 0.53 36.95 20.88
CA ASN A 568 -0.53 37.36 21.80
C ASN A 568 -1.21 36.10 22.34
N SER A 569 -1.00 35.86 23.63
CA SER A 569 -1.59 34.80 24.44
C SER A 569 -3.02 35.16 24.82
N SER A 570 -3.97 34.21 24.68
CA SER A 570 -5.07 34.01 25.64
C SER A 570 -5.82 32.70 25.37
N ASN A 571 -5.78 31.82 26.37
CA ASN A 571 -6.71 30.74 26.72
C ASN A 571 -6.82 29.50 25.81
N VAL A 572 -5.92 28.54 26.06
CA VAL A 572 -6.25 27.10 25.95
C VAL A 572 -6.02 26.48 27.33
N THR A 573 -7.11 26.01 27.94
CA THR A 573 -7.09 25.22 29.17
C THR A 573 -6.41 23.89 28.87
N ALA A 574 -5.35 23.57 29.61
CA ALA A 574 -4.57 22.34 29.45
C ALA A 574 -5.43 21.09 29.70
N LEU A 575 -5.38 20.15 28.75
CA LEU A 575 -5.73 18.75 28.99
C LEU A 575 -4.41 18.01 29.21
N ASP A 576 -4.11 17.75 30.48
CA ASP A 576 -2.93 17.02 30.93
C ASP A 576 -2.90 15.58 30.39
N GLY A 577 -1.69 15.14 30.00
CA GLY A 577 -1.33 13.72 30.06
C GLY A 577 -0.69 13.07 28.84
N LYS A 578 -0.50 13.74 27.69
CA LYS A 578 0.11 13.08 26.52
C LYS A 578 1.41 13.68 25.99
N PHE A 579 1.77 14.92 26.32
CA PHE A 579 3.03 15.54 25.91
C PHE A 579 3.43 16.62 26.93
N SER A 580 4.72 16.71 27.28
CA SER A 580 5.27 17.84 28.06
C SER A 580 6.00 18.80 27.12
N HIS A 581 5.92 20.10 27.40
CA HIS A 581 6.72 21.13 26.74
C HIS A 581 7.97 21.43 27.57
N ASP A 582 9.14 21.47 26.94
CA ASP A 582 10.23 22.28 27.48
C ASP A 582 9.97 23.75 27.13
N GLY A 583 10.49 24.67 27.94
CA GLY A 583 10.30 26.12 27.78
C GLY A 583 10.90 26.72 26.50
N ASN A 584 11.27 25.89 25.51
CA ASN A 584 11.84 26.29 24.23
C ASN A 584 10.98 25.84 23.01
N GLY A 585 9.79 25.26 23.24
CA GLY A 585 8.85 24.90 22.18
C GLY A 585 9.15 23.58 21.47
N THR A 586 9.97 22.72 22.06
CA THR A 586 10.23 21.36 21.57
C THR A 586 9.31 20.38 22.31
N ILE A 587 8.57 19.56 21.56
CA ILE A 587 7.78 18.46 22.13
C ILE A 587 8.68 17.22 22.18
N VAL A 588 9.02 16.78 23.39
CA VAL A 588 9.86 15.59 23.62
C VAL A 588 8.95 14.41 24.00
N ALA A 589 9.22 13.23 23.45
CA ALA A 589 8.54 11.99 23.85
C ALA A 589 8.91 11.63 25.30
N PRO A 590 7.98 11.09 26.12
CA PRO A 590 8.30 10.73 27.49
C PRO A 590 9.26 9.52 27.53
N GLU A 591 10.36 9.66 28.25
CA GLU A 591 11.26 8.54 28.59
C GLU A 591 10.58 7.57 29.57
N THR A 592 10.80 6.28 29.36
CA THR A 592 10.28 5.20 30.19
C THR A 592 11.10 4.98 31.45
N GLY A 593 10.49 5.26 32.60
CA GLY A 593 10.63 4.44 33.82
C GLY A 593 11.63 4.87 34.90
N LYS A 594 11.10 5.25 36.07
CA LYS A 594 11.50 4.71 37.39
C LYS A 594 10.53 5.21 38.47
N ASP A 595 10.02 4.28 39.27
CA ASP A 595 9.26 4.57 40.49
C ASP A 595 10.07 5.47 41.45
N PRO A 596 9.43 6.40 42.18
CA PRO A 596 10.15 7.29 43.07
C PRO A 596 10.47 6.59 44.39
N VAL A 597 11.76 6.33 44.62
CA VAL A 597 12.29 6.12 45.98
C VAL A 597 12.62 7.50 46.55
N THR A 598 11.93 7.83 47.64
CA THR A 598 12.16 9.00 48.49
C THR A 598 13.60 9.07 49.00
N THR A 599 14.31 10.19 48.80
CA THR A 599 15.28 10.72 49.78
C THR A 599 15.56 12.22 49.56
N THR A 600 15.20 12.98 50.60
CA THR A 600 15.78 14.21 51.18
C THR A 600 16.82 15.06 50.43
N ASP A 601 16.53 16.36 50.43
CA ASP A 601 17.37 17.53 50.18
C ASP A 601 18.79 17.48 50.77
N ALA A 602 19.77 17.97 49.98
CA ALA A 602 20.87 18.80 50.47
C ALA A 602 21.47 19.62 49.31
N ALA A 603 21.55 20.93 49.54
CA ALA A 603 22.14 21.95 48.68
C ALA A 603 23.68 21.91 48.66
N THR A 604 24.28 22.46 47.59
CA THR A 604 25.22 23.61 47.53
C THR A 604 26.30 23.47 46.45
N SER A 605 26.47 24.55 45.64
CA SER A 605 27.71 25.17 45.09
C SER A 605 28.75 24.28 44.37
N SER A 606 29.50 24.67 43.34
CA SER A 606 29.79 25.92 42.62
C SER A 606 30.77 25.59 41.47
N ASP A 607 30.96 26.55 40.57
CA ASP A 607 32.16 26.85 39.76
C ASP A 607 32.50 26.10 38.45
N GLU A 608 32.41 26.91 37.38
CA GLU A 608 33.31 27.13 36.23
C GLU A 608 34.51 26.20 35.99
N ALA A 609 34.68 25.71 34.75
CA ALA A 609 35.66 26.23 33.77
C ALA A 609 35.87 25.28 32.56
N ASP A 610 35.71 25.85 31.36
CA ASP A 610 36.54 25.80 30.13
C ASP A 610 37.10 24.51 29.48
N ASP A 611 37.10 24.63 28.15
CA ASP A 611 37.98 24.09 27.09
C ASP A 611 37.64 22.79 26.31
N ASP A 612 37.34 23.06 25.02
CA ASP A 612 37.93 22.53 23.78
C ASP A 612 37.57 21.15 23.18
N ASP A 613 37.08 21.29 21.94
CA ASP A 613 37.36 20.53 20.71
C ASP A 613 36.95 19.04 20.53
N ALA A 614 36.25 18.85 19.41
CA ALA A 614 36.38 17.80 18.39
C ALA A 614 35.33 16.67 18.27
N ASP A 615 35.05 16.40 16.99
CA ASP A 615 34.55 15.18 16.34
C ASP A 615 33.04 14.90 16.22
N ASP A 616 32.49 15.42 15.13
CA ASP A 616 31.42 14.79 14.34
C ASP A 616 31.79 13.36 13.90
N ARG A 617 31.06 12.36 14.40
CA ARG A 617 30.94 11.02 13.76
C ARG A 617 29.53 10.46 13.92
N PRO A 618 28.91 9.91 12.85
CA PRO A 618 27.66 9.17 12.98
C PRO A 618 27.90 7.73 13.47
N TRP A 619 27.09 7.33 14.46
CA TRP A 619 27.10 6.05 15.14
C TRP A 619 26.24 4.98 14.45
N PHE A 620 26.77 3.76 14.39
CA PHE A 620 26.07 2.50 14.08
C PHE A 620 25.48 1.88 15.36
N PRO A 621 24.34 1.16 15.31
CA PRO A 621 24.00 0.22 16.37
C PRO A 621 24.50 -1.20 16.03
N PHE A 622 25.26 -1.77 16.96
CA PHE A 622 25.66 -3.17 16.99
C PHE A 622 24.49 -4.09 17.37
N PHE A 623 24.47 -5.28 16.78
CA PHE A 623 23.55 -6.38 17.08
C PHE A 623 23.83 -7.03 18.43
N GLY A 624 22.73 -7.42 19.10
CA GLY A 624 22.62 -8.57 20.00
C GLY A 624 21.52 -9.48 19.50
#